data_AF-A0A4P5U838-F1
#
_entry.id   AF-A0A4P5U838-F1
#
_cell.length_a   1.000
_cell.length_b   1.000
_cell.length_c   1.000
_cell.angle_alpha   90.00
_cell.angle_beta   90.00
_cell.angle_gamma   90.00
#
_symmetry.space_group_name_H-M   'P 1'
#
loop_
_entity.id
_entity.type
_entity.pdbx_description
1 polymer ?
#
loop_
_entity_poly.entity_id
_entity_poly.type
_entity_poly.pdbx_seq_one_letter_code
_entity_poly.pdbx_strand_id
1 'polypeptide(L)'
;MQEENYNRDSQEEIFSKRVRAGKRTYFFDVKATRNNDYYITITESKRSKFDDGNFIKMKIHLYKEDFNKFSDGLAETIGHVKTTLLPEYNFDEYDRHDDDLA
;
A
#
# COMPACT_ATOMS: atom_id res chain seq x y z
N MET A 1 22.19 -8.03 16.76
CA MET A 1 21.35 -7.35 17.78
C MET A 1 20.89 -6.02 17.21
N GLN A 2 19.64 -5.99 16.76
CA GLN A 2 18.72 -4.84 16.81
C GLN A 2 17.33 -5.45 16.59
N GLU A 3 16.91 -6.21 17.61
CA GLU A 3 15.50 -6.42 17.91
C GLU A 3 14.98 -5.09 18.46
N GLU A 4 14.49 -4.21 17.59
CA GLU A 4 13.79 -3.02 18.05
C GLU A 4 12.32 -3.11 17.65
N ASN A 5 11.54 -3.56 18.63
CA ASN A 5 10.12 -3.24 18.84
C ASN A 5 9.11 -3.70 17.77
N TYR A 6 8.93 -5.01 17.61
CA TYR A 6 7.70 -5.56 17.00
C TYR A 6 6.45 -5.43 17.91
N ASN A 7 6.59 -4.93 19.14
CA ASN A 7 5.54 -4.97 20.17
C ASN A 7 5.06 -3.59 20.68
N ARG A 8 5.35 -2.49 19.97
CA ARG A 8 4.77 -1.17 20.30
C ARG A 8 3.69 -0.70 19.32
N ASP A 9 3.46 -1.44 18.25
CA ASP A 9 2.64 -1.05 17.10
C ASP A 9 1.25 -1.72 17.09
N SER A 10 0.85 -2.39 18.18
CA SER A 10 -0.53 -2.84 18.40
C SER A 10 -1.44 -1.68 18.85
N GLN A 11 -1.21 -0.45 18.36
CA GLN A 11 -2.30 0.52 18.30
C GLN A 11 -3.28 -0.07 17.29
N GLU A 12 -4.22 -0.86 17.83
CA GLU A 12 -5.19 -1.71 17.18
C GLU A 12 -5.28 -1.46 15.67
N GLU A 13 -4.54 -2.26 14.92
CA GLU A 13 -4.73 -2.35 13.47
C GLU A 13 -6.13 -2.92 13.26
N ILE A 14 -7.07 -2.02 12.95
CA ILE A 14 -8.51 -2.33 12.86
C ILE A 14 -8.79 -3.14 11.61
N PHE A 15 -8.06 -2.84 10.53
CA PHE A 15 -8.18 -3.50 9.25
C PHE A 15 -6.85 -3.45 8.52
N SER A 16 -6.54 -4.51 7.77
CA SER A 16 -5.33 -4.61 6.95
C SER A 16 -5.66 -5.22 5.60
N LYS A 17 -5.18 -4.60 4.53
CA LYS A 17 -5.19 -5.19 3.19
C LYS A 17 -3.78 -5.23 2.63
N ARG A 18 -3.31 -6.44 2.36
CA ARG A 18 -2.05 -6.70 1.66
C ARG A 18 -2.32 -6.92 0.17
N VAL A 19 -1.51 -6.31 -0.69
CA VAL A 19 -1.53 -6.49 -2.15
C VAL A 19 -0.09 -6.78 -2.61
N ARG A 20 0.14 -7.94 -3.24
CA ARG A 20 1.46 -8.25 -3.82
C ARG A 20 1.46 -7.78 -5.28
N ALA A 21 2.62 -7.32 -5.74
CA ALA A 21 2.80 -6.79 -7.09
C ALA A 21 4.24 -7.04 -7.54
N GLY A 22 4.54 -8.29 -7.89
CA GLY A 22 5.89 -8.73 -8.23
C GLY A 22 6.90 -8.48 -7.10
N LYS A 23 7.84 -7.55 -7.31
CA LYS A 23 8.89 -7.19 -6.30
C LYS A 23 8.43 -6.19 -5.24
N ARG A 24 7.18 -5.72 -5.33
CA ARG A 24 6.56 -4.78 -4.38
C ARG A 24 5.47 -5.50 -3.59
N THR A 25 5.27 -5.05 -2.36
CA THR A 25 4.10 -5.39 -1.56
C THR A 25 3.54 -4.09 -1.00
N TYR A 26 2.26 -3.85 -1.22
CA TYR A 26 1.52 -2.74 -0.65
C TYR A 26 0.73 -3.22 0.56
N PHE A 27 0.73 -2.41 1.61
CA PHE A 27 -0.05 -2.60 2.82
C PHE A 27 -0.93 -1.39 3.02
N PHE A 28 -2.23 -1.62 3.20
CA PHE A 28 -3.22 -0.60 3.49
C PHE A 28 -3.81 -0.90 4.87
N ASP A 29 -3.33 -0.19 5.88
CA ASP A 29 -3.64 -0.47 7.28
C ASP A 29 -4.54 0.65 7.83
N VAL A 30 -5.66 0.30 8.46
CA VAL A 30 -6.51 1.24 9.19
C VAL A 30 -6.13 1.20 10.66
N LYS A 31 -5.83 2.37 11.22
CA LYS A 31 -5.41 2.51 12.62
C LYS A 31 -6.24 3.57 13.32
N ALA A 32 -6.39 3.41 14.64
CA ALA A 32 -6.99 4.43 15.50
C ALA A 32 -5.91 5.35 16.12
N THR A 33 -6.23 6.64 16.21
CA THR A 33 -5.50 7.58 17.07
C THR A 33 -5.93 7.40 18.52
N ARG A 34 -5.21 8.03 19.45
CA ARG A 34 -5.58 8.05 20.88
C ARG A 34 -6.95 8.68 21.15
N ASN A 35 -7.44 9.52 20.24
CA ASN A 35 -8.74 10.19 20.35
C ASN A 35 -9.87 9.40 19.66
N ASN A 36 -9.64 8.11 19.39
CA ASN A 36 -10.59 7.23 18.72
C ASN A 36 -10.99 7.71 17.31
N ASP A 37 -10.05 8.35 16.62
CA ASP A 37 -10.17 8.78 15.23
C ASP A 37 -9.44 7.83 14.30
N TYR A 38 -9.85 7.73 13.04
CA TYR A 38 -9.29 6.75 12.10
C TYR A 38 -8.38 7.38 11.05
N TYR A 39 -7.27 6.72 10.75
CA TYR A 39 -6.36 7.09 9.67
C TYR A 39 -5.86 5.84 8.94
N ILE A 40 -5.42 6.02 7.69
CA ILE A 40 -4.88 4.95 6.86
C ILE A 40 -3.35 5.10 6.80
N THR A 41 -2.64 4.00 6.94
CA THR A 41 -1.22 3.89 6.61
C THR A 41 -1.08 3.09 5.32
N ILE A 42 -0.52 3.72 4.28
CA ILE A 42 -0.18 3.04 3.02
C ILE A 42 1.32 2.81 3.02
N THR A 43 1.74 1.55 3.01
CA THR A 43 3.17 1.19 2.95
C THR A 43 3.47 0.45 1.66
N GLU A 44 4.43 0.97 0.87
CA GLU A 44 5.09 0.19 -0.17
C GLU A 44 6.35 -0.43 0.40
N SER A 45 6.46 -1.75 0.37
CA SER A 45 7.71 -2.48 0.61
C SER A 45 8.27 -2.99 -0.72
N LYS A 46 9.47 -2.57 -1.08
CA LYS A 46 10.15 -2.97 -2.32
C LYS A 46 11.44 -3.69 -2.00
N ARG A 47 11.63 -4.88 -2.58
CA ARG A 47 12.90 -5.62 -2.45
C ARG A 47 14.04 -4.83 -3.09
N SER A 48 15.10 -4.56 -2.34
CA SER A 48 16.30 -3.86 -2.83
C SER A 48 16.96 -4.68 -3.94
N LYS A 49 17.52 -3.98 -4.95
CA LYS A 49 18.27 -4.61 -6.05
C LYS A 49 19.75 -4.78 -5.73
N PHE A 50 20.27 -4.05 -4.75
CA PHE A 50 21.70 -3.92 -4.50
C PHE A 50 22.16 -4.62 -3.22
N ASP A 51 21.22 -5.13 -2.43
CA ASP A 51 21.52 -5.70 -1.13
C ASP A 51 20.57 -6.87 -0.84
N ASP A 52 21.13 -8.08 -0.80
CA ASP A 52 20.38 -9.32 -0.70
C ASP A 52 19.73 -9.45 0.67
N GLY A 53 18.44 -9.09 0.74
CA GLY A 53 17.60 -9.24 1.92
C GLY A 53 17.01 -7.95 2.46
N ASN A 54 17.48 -6.78 1.98
CA ASN A 54 16.97 -5.50 2.44
C ASN A 54 15.71 -5.05 1.68
N PHE A 55 14.72 -4.56 2.41
CA PHE A 55 13.49 -4.00 1.88
C PHE A 55 13.47 -2.49 2.10
N ILE A 56 13.21 -1.74 1.02
CA ILE A 56 12.98 -0.30 1.10
C ILE A 56 11.49 -0.09 1.33
N LYS A 57 11.15 0.56 2.44
CA LYS A 57 9.76 0.89 2.79
C LYS A 57 9.50 2.38 2.58
N MET A 58 8.44 2.69 1.85
CA MET A 58 7.86 4.03 1.77
C MET A 58 6.52 4.00 2.50
N LYS A 59 6.28 4.96 3.39
CA LYS A 59 5.06 5.02 4.20
C LYS A 59 4.37 6.37 4.03
N ILE A 60 3.06 6.33 3.81
CA ILE A 60 2.17 7.49 3.74
C ILE A 60 1.13 7.33 4.86
N HIS A 61 0.93 8.39 5.64
CA HIS A 61 -0.18 8.48 6.58
C HIS A 61 -1.24 9.39 5.97
N LEU A 62 -2.46 8.89 5.85
CA LEU A 62 -3.59 9.60 5.28
C LEU A 62 -4.66 9.74 6.37
N TYR A 63 -5.06 10.97 6.66
CA TYR A 63 -6.09 11.29 7.64
C TYR A 63 -7.46 11.50 6.98
N LYS A 64 -8.53 11.32 7.75
CA LYS A 64 -9.91 11.27 7.23
C LYS A 64 -10.32 12.52 6.44
N GLU A 65 -9.80 13.68 6.79
CA GLU A 65 -10.08 14.97 6.14
C GLU A 65 -9.62 15.00 4.68
N ASP A 66 -8.65 14.14 4.33
CA ASP A 66 -8.05 14.08 3.00
C ASP A 66 -8.52 12.88 2.17
N PHE A 67 -9.32 11.96 2.74
CA PHE A 67 -9.72 10.71 2.07
C PHE A 67 -10.33 10.93 0.70
N ASN A 68 -11.32 11.84 0.60
CA ASN A 68 -12.00 12.11 -0.66
C ASN A 68 -11.03 12.73 -1.67
N LYS A 69 -10.33 13.80 -1.29
CA LYS A 69 -9.39 14.49 -2.19
C LYS A 69 -8.28 13.57 -2.71
N PHE A 70 -7.74 12.72 -1.83
CA PHE A 70 -6.69 11.78 -2.19
C PHE A 70 -7.23 10.66 -3.09
N SER A 71 -8.37 10.05 -2.74
CA SER A 71 -8.96 8.98 -3.53
C SER A 71 -9.42 9.44 -4.91
N ASP A 72 -10.04 10.62 -4.99
CA ASP A 72 -10.45 11.24 -6.26
C ASP A 72 -9.23 11.51 -7.15
N GLY A 73 -8.18 12.16 -6.62
CA GLY A 73 -6.98 12.46 -7.39
C GLY A 73 -6.24 11.20 -7.86
N LEU A 74 -6.20 10.15 -7.03
CA LEU A 74 -5.63 8.86 -7.40
C LEU A 74 -6.46 8.18 -8.51
N ALA A 75 -7.79 8.14 -8.34
CA ALA A 75 -8.69 7.51 -9.30
C ALA A 75 -8.67 8.22 -10.66
N GLU A 76 -8.71 9.55 -10.67
CA GLU A 76 -8.62 10.37 -11.87
C GLU A 76 -7.31 10.11 -12.62
N THR A 77 -6.18 10.11 -11.90
CA THR A 77 -4.86 9.88 -12.51
C THR A 77 -4.76 8.48 -13.11
N ILE A 78 -5.22 7.45 -12.38
CA ILE A 78 -5.27 6.07 -12.90
C ILE A 78 -6.19 5.99 -14.13
N GLY A 79 -7.36 6.62 -14.06
CA GLY A 79 -8.31 6.68 -15.16
C GLY A 79 -7.70 7.30 -16.40
N HIS A 80 -7.03 8.45 -16.28
CA HIS A 80 -6.36 9.12 -17.39
C HIS A 80 -5.29 8.23 -18.05
N VAL A 81 -4.50 7.52 -17.26
CA VAL A 81 -3.53 6.54 -17.81
C VAL A 81 -4.23 5.44 -18.58
N LYS A 82 -5.26 4.81 -18.00
CA LYS A 82 -5.96 3.68 -18.61
C LYS A 82 -6.75 4.07 -19.86
N THR A 83 -7.41 5.21 -19.88
CA THR A 83 -8.32 5.59 -20.97
C THR A 83 -7.66 6.45 -22.04
N THR A 84 -6.69 7.28 -21.67
CA THR A 84 -6.12 8.29 -22.58
C THR A 84 -4.73 7.88 -23.06
N LEU A 85 -3.85 7.44 -22.15
CA LEU A 85 -2.46 7.14 -22.50
C LEU A 85 -2.26 5.71 -23.00
N LEU A 86 -2.99 4.75 -22.44
CA LEU A 86 -2.83 3.32 -22.71
C LEU A 86 -4.19 2.61 -22.92
N PRO A 87 -5.05 3.06 -23.86
CA PRO A 87 -6.40 2.52 -24.04
C PRO A 87 -6.45 1.05 -24.49
N GLU A 88 -5.47 0.63 -25.28
CA GLU A 88 -5.40 -0.75 -25.82
C GLU A 88 -4.59 -1.69 -24.92
N TYR A 89 -4.08 -1.21 -23.79
CA TYR A 89 -3.27 -2.02 -22.90
C TYR A 89 -4.15 -2.92 -22.01
N ASN A 90 -3.86 -4.23 -22.01
CA ASN A 90 -4.59 -5.17 -21.18
C ASN A 90 -4.07 -5.16 -19.73
N PHE A 91 -4.61 -4.30 -18.87
CA PHE A 91 -4.23 -4.24 -17.46
C PHE A 91 -4.64 -5.48 -16.67
N ASP A 92 -5.67 -6.21 -17.11
CA ASP A 92 -6.23 -7.39 -16.43
C ASP A 92 -5.29 -8.61 -16.55
N GLU A 93 -4.22 -8.51 -17.35
CA GLU A 93 -3.16 -9.53 -17.37
C GLU A 93 -2.43 -9.63 -16.03
N TYR A 94 -2.41 -8.55 -15.24
CA TYR A 94 -1.71 -8.50 -13.95
C TYR A 94 -2.56 -8.94 -12.77
N ASP A 95 -3.87 -9.11 -12.95
CA ASP A 95 -4.78 -9.56 -11.88
C ASP A 95 -4.62 -11.06 -11.57
N ARG A 96 -3.97 -11.80 -12.47
CA ARG A 96 -3.90 -13.27 -12.45
C ARG A 96 -2.56 -13.80 -11.92
N HIS A 97 -2.06 -13.42 -10.73
CA HIS A 97 -0.83 -14.06 -10.20
C HIS A 97 -0.53 -13.93 -8.69
N ASP A 98 -1.52 -13.78 -7.81
CA ASP A 98 -1.22 -13.75 -6.35
C ASP A 98 -1.47 -15.06 -5.60
N ASP A 99 -2.28 -15.99 -6.14
CA ASP A 99 -2.65 -17.25 -5.45
C ASP A 99 -1.71 -18.44 -5.73
N ASP A 100 -0.91 -18.41 -6.81
CA ASP A 100 -0.09 -19.56 -7.25
C ASP A 100 1.36 -19.57 -6.71
N LEU A 101 1.71 -18.66 -5.79
CA LEU A 101 3.05 -18.58 -5.16
C LEU A 101 3.00 -18.81 -3.64
N ALA A 102 2.02 -19.60 -3.18
CA ALA A 102 1.91 -20.07 -1.79
C ALA A 102 2.78 -21.31 -1.53
#